data_AF-A0A2S9A906-F1
#
_entry.id   AF-A0A2S9A906-F1
#
_cell.length_a   1.000
_cell.length_b   1.000
_cell.length_c   1.000
_cell.angle_alpha   90.00
_cell.angle_beta   90.00
_cell.angle_gamma   90.00
#
_symmetry.space_group_name_H-M   'P 1'
#
loop_
_entity.id
_entity.type
_entity.pdbx_description
1 polymer ?
#
loop_
_entity_poly.entity_id
_entity_poly.type
_entity_poly.pdbx_seq_one_letter_code
_entity_poly.pdbx_strand_id
1 'polypeptide(L)'
;MDTTDHDELDQVLRSLAAPTTQITPAVEDELASLTIATRRAVRPNARQRAWRLALTAGIPVVTVFGIGTAAMATGLWEPWAQTPDGTFTYTLPSGITCENRVGDLRSENPDIQRAVQDIFATMDVVAASDVAARNERLLTEDSARDYAQALVDGGAPGHSTIEDVIYGMAVRTAVLETVEEELVERGFSPSDERDMLSTRGQWLCGEGTP
;
A
#
# COMPACT_ATOMS: atom_id res chain seq x y z
N MET A 1 -17.28 -6.91 -38.92
CA MET A 1 -18.49 -6.06 -38.80
C MET A 1 -19.02 -6.32 -37.41
N ASP A 2 -18.51 -5.57 -36.44
CA ASP A 2 -18.84 -5.71 -35.02
C ASP A 2 -18.65 -4.33 -34.39
N THR A 3 -19.65 -3.47 -34.55
CA THR A 3 -19.68 -2.09 -34.05
C THR A 3 -20.76 -1.89 -33.01
N THR A 4 -21.58 -2.92 -32.75
CA THR A 4 -22.77 -2.84 -31.89
C THR A 4 -22.40 -2.90 -30.41
N ASP A 5 -21.32 -3.60 -30.06
CA ASP A 5 -20.90 -3.83 -28.67
C ASP A 5 -20.28 -2.58 -28.01
N HIS A 6 -19.58 -1.76 -28.81
CA HIS A 6 -19.06 -0.46 -28.34
C HIS A 6 -20.18 0.54 -28.03
N ASP A 7 -21.27 0.53 -28.79
CA ASP A 7 -22.35 1.51 -28.65
C ASP A 7 -23.20 1.28 -27.38
N GLU A 8 -23.39 0.03 -26.94
CA GLU A 8 -24.11 -0.26 -25.68
C GLU A 8 -23.30 0.17 -24.46
N LEU A 9 -21.98 -0.10 -24.45
CA LEU A 9 -21.11 0.27 -23.34
C LEU A 9 -21.01 1.80 -23.16
N ASP A 10 -20.90 2.52 -24.28
CA ASP A 10 -20.87 3.98 -24.30
C ASP A 10 -22.18 4.60 -23.80
N GLN A 11 -23.31 3.94 -24.07
CA GLN A 11 -24.62 4.41 -23.64
C GLN A 11 -24.84 4.22 -22.13
N VAL A 12 -24.36 3.12 -21.56
CA VAL A 12 -24.37 2.88 -20.10
C VAL A 12 -23.50 3.90 -19.38
N LEU A 13 -22.29 4.18 -19.87
CA LEU A 13 -21.37 5.15 -19.25
C LEU A 13 -21.95 6.57 -19.23
N ARG A 14 -22.62 7.00 -20.30
CA ARG A 14 -23.27 8.32 -20.34
C ARG A 14 -24.44 8.43 -19.37
N SER A 15 -25.16 7.33 -19.10
CA SER A 15 -26.26 7.32 -18.13
C SER A 15 -25.78 7.49 -16.67
N LEU A 16 -24.56 7.02 -16.37
CA LEU A 16 -23.95 7.13 -15.04
C LEU A 16 -23.26 8.48 -14.80
N ALA A 17 -22.93 9.20 -15.88
CA ALA A 17 -22.26 10.49 -15.83
C ALA A 17 -23.20 11.67 -15.48
N ALA A 18 -24.50 11.43 -15.29
CA ALA A 18 -25.45 12.48 -14.90
C ALA A 18 -25.23 12.87 -13.42
N PRO A 19 -24.80 14.11 -13.11
CA PRO A 19 -24.62 14.54 -11.73
C PRO A 19 -26.01 14.70 -11.06
N THR A 20 -26.35 13.84 -10.10
CA THR A 20 -27.64 13.86 -9.39
C THR A 20 -27.70 14.81 -8.20
N THR A 21 -26.66 15.59 -7.93
CA THR A 21 -26.62 16.41 -6.72
C THR A 21 -26.48 17.88 -7.06
N GLN A 22 -27.57 18.64 -6.92
CA GLN A 22 -27.50 20.10 -6.89
C GLN A 22 -26.79 20.51 -5.60
N ILE A 23 -25.60 21.07 -5.74
CA ILE A 23 -24.86 21.69 -4.63
C ILE A 23 -25.66 22.93 -4.22
N THR A 24 -26.29 22.86 -3.05
CA THR A 24 -26.97 24.02 -2.45
C THR A 24 -26.04 24.67 -1.43
N PRO A 25 -26.12 25.99 -1.23
CA PRO A 25 -25.26 26.74 -0.30
C PRO A 25 -25.39 26.31 1.18
N ALA A 26 -26.37 25.47 1.51
CA ALA A 26 -26.49 24.85 2.83
C ALA A 26 -25.41 23.79 3.11
N VAL A 27 -24.85 23.16 2.07
CA VAL A 27 -23.78 22.13 2.19
C VAL A 27 -22.42 22.77 2.46
N GLU A 28 -22.19 24.00 1.99
CA GLU A 28 -20.94 24.74 2.21
C GLU A 28 -20.80 25.25 3.66
N ASP A 29 -21.91 25.61 4.31
CA ASP A 29 -21.92 26.09 5.70
C ASP A 29 -21.69 24.95 6.71
N GLU A 30 -22.13 23.73 6.37
CA GLU A 30 -21.89 22.53 7.20
C GLU A 30 -20.40 22.12 7.19
N LEU A 31 -19.71 22.24 6.05
CA LEU A 31 -18.26 21.99 5.95
C LEU A 31 -17.41 23.01 6.73
N ALA A 32 -17.83 24.28 6.77
CA ALA A 32 -17.12 25.31 7.55
C ALA A 32 -17.17 25.02 9.07
N SER A 33 -18.29 24.48 9.56
CA SER A 33 -18.48 24.17 10.98
C SER A 33 -17.59 23.02 11.50
N LEU A 34 -17.32 22.01 10.65
CA LEU A 34 -16.46 20.86 10.98
C LEU A 34 -14.96 21.23 11.06
N THR A 35 -14.56 22.33 10.41
CA THR A 35 -13.16 22.78 10.38
C THR A 35 -12.75 23.55 11.66
N ILE A 36 -13.73 24.11 12.39
CA ILE A 36 -13.47 24.91 13.60
C ILE A 36 -13.36 24.03 14.86
N ALA A 37 -14.04 22.87 14.88
CA ALA A 37 -14.01 21.95 16.02
C ALA A 37 -12.65 21.23 16.20
N THR A 38 -11.91 20.99 15.11
CA THR A 38 -10.65 20.24 15.12
C THR A 38 -9.44 21.06 15.59
N ARG A 39 -9.46 22.40 15.51
CA ARG A 39 -8.34 23.24 15.97
C ARG A 39 -8.19 23.36 17.49
N ARG A 40 -9.17 22.92 18.29
CA ARG A 40 -9.17 23.15 19.76
C ARG A 40 -8.57 21.99 20.59
N ALA A 41 -8.23 20.86 19.97
CA ALA A 41 -7.76 19.67 20.69
C ALA A 41 -6.23 19.56 20.85
N VAL A 42 -5.44 20.46 20.27
CA VAL A 42 -3.97 20.41 20.37
C VAL A 42 -3.47 21.42 21.40
N ARG A 43 -3.32 20.97 22.65
CA ARG A 43 -2.39 21.56 23.60
C ARG A 43 -1.39 20.49 24.06
N PRO A 44 -0.07 20.70 23.86
CA PRO A 44 0.94 19.77 24.36
C PRO A 44 1.10 20.01 25.86
N ASN A 45 0.74 19.00 26.68
CA ASN A 45 0.99 19.05 28.11
C ASN A 45 2.32 18.39 28.45
N ALA A 46 3.18 19.18 29.09
CA ALA A 46 4.55 18.86 29.44
C ALA A 46 4.65 17.62 30.35
N ARG A 47 5.49 16.67 29.92
CA ARG A 47 5.88 15.49 30.69
C ARG A 47 6.82 15.93 31.83
N GLN A 48 6.28 16.16 33.03
CA GLN A 48 7.06 16.18 34.26
C GLN A 48 6.85 14.88 35.05
N ARG A 49 7.92 14.08 35.09
CA ARG A 49 8.48 13.45 36.30
C ARG A 49 7.65 12.41 37.06
N ALA A 50 7.96 11.12 36.84
CA ALA A 50 8.07 10.07 37.88
C ALA A 50 8.42 8.73 37.24
N TRP A 51 9.11 7.75 37.84
CA TRP A 51 9.96 7.61 39.01
C TRP A 51 10.77 6.32 38.72
N ARG A 52 12.01 6.23 39.23
CA ARG A 52 12.82 5.00 39.16
C ARG A 52 12.22 3.95 40.07
N LEU A 53 12.04 2.72 39.59
CA LEU A 53 12.09 1.50 40.39
C LEU A 53 12.66 0.35 39.55
N ALA A 54 13.74 -0.23 40.07
CA ALA A 54 14.35 -1.47 39.60
C ALA A 54 13.53 -2.68 40.08
N LEU A 55 13.50 -3.77 39.31
CA LEU A 55 13.85 -5.11 39.76
C LEU A 55 13.66 -6.15 38.65
N THR A 56 14.65 -7.02 38.59
CA THR A 56 14.88 -8.20 37.76
C THR A 56 13.76 -9.24 37.81
N ALA A 57 13.27 -9.63 36.64
CA ALA A 57 12.67 -10.94 36.38
C ALA A 57 12.85 -11.25 34.88
N GLY A 58 13.37 -12.44 34.58
CA GLY A 58 13.75 -12.86 33.23
C GLY A 58 12.58 -12.83 32.25
N ILE A 59 12.82 -12.26 31.08
CA ILE A 59 11.91 -12.27 29.94
C ILE A 59 12.67 -13.00 28.82
N PRO A 60 12.06 -13.99 28.15
CA PRO A 60 12.68 -14.60 26.98
C PRO A 60 12.95 -13.49 25.96
N VAL A 61 14.19 -13.41 25.48
CA VAL A 61 14.53 -12.56 24.35
C VAL A 61 13.75 -13.11 23.16
N VAL A 62 12.58 -12.52 22.88
CA VAL A 62 11.99 -12.56 21.55
C VAL A 62 12.96 -11.78 20.70
N THR A 63 13.87 -12.48 20.04
CA THR A 63 14.61 -11.95 18.91
C THR A 63 13.58 -11.56 17.86
N VAL A 64 13.17 -10.29 17.88
CA VAL A 64 12.59 -9.60 16.73
C VAL A 64 13.71 -9.56 15.70
N PHE A 65 13.76 -10.55 14.83
CA PHE A 65 14.61 -10.51 13.66
C PHE A 65 14.01 -9.45 12.73
N GLY A 66 14.68 -8.31 12.62
CA GLY A 66 14.63 -7.45 11.44
C GLY A 66 13.39 -6.58 11.22
N ILE A 67 12.72 -6.06 12.26
CA ILE A 67 11.89 -4.86 12.03
C ILE A 67 12.83 -3.67 12.12
N GLY A 68 13.44 -3.29 10.99
CA GLY A 68 14.04 -1.97 10.88
C GLY A 68 12.95 -0.95 11.20
N THR A 69 13.08 -0.23 12.31
CA THR A 69 12.21 0.90 12.62
C THR A 69 12.57 2.02 11.65
N ALA A 70 12.15 1.90 10.40
CA ALA A 70 12.17 2.99 9.44
C ALA A 70 11.10 4.01 9.87
N ALA A 71 11.45 5.29 9.88
CA ALA A 71 10.49 6.36 10.04
C ALA A 71 9.37 6.16 8.99
N MET A 72 8.14 5.94 9.45
CA MET A 72 7.00 5.70 8.56
C MET A 72 6.62 6.98 7.83
N ALA A 73 6.32 6.87 6.54
CA ALA A 73 5.75 7.95 5.76
C ALA A 73 4.47 8.46 6.46
N THR A 74 4.43 9.75 6.80
CA THR A 74 3.28 10.37 7.46
C THR A 74 2.21 10.72 6.41
N GLY A 75 1.39 9.74 6.02
CA GLY A 75 0.22 9.95 5.16
C GLY A 75 -1.04 9.28 5.71
N LEU A 76 -2.17 9.50 5.06
CA LEU A 76 -3.46 8.95 5.50
C LEU A 76 -3.62 7.51 4.99
N TRP A 77 -3.49 6.55 5.90
CA TRP A 77 -3.85 5.16 5.64
C TRP A 77 -5.37 5.00 5.56
N GLU A 78 -5.82 4.21 4.59
CA GLU A 78 -7.21 3.74 4.56
C GLU A 78 -7.53 2.93 5.84
N PRO A 79 -8.81 2.83 6.26
CA PRO A 79 -9.17 2.11 7.47
C PRO A 79 -8.64 0.67 7.54
N TRP A 80 -8.65 -0.05 6.41
CA TRP A 80 -8.10 -1.41 6.32
C TRP A 80 -6.58 -1.44 6.51
N ALA A 81 -5.88 -0.40 6.05
CA ALA A 81 -4.41 -0.32 6.09
C ALA A 81 -3.90 0.05 7.49
N GLN A 82 -4.77 0.38 8.46
CA GLN A 82 -4.37 0.56 9.86
C GLN A 82 -3.99 -0.76 10.55
N THR A 83 -4.53 -1.88 10.07
CA THR A 83 -4.23 -3.24 10.53
C THR A 83 -3.99 -4.14 9.32
N PRO A 84 -2.85 -3.98 8.64
CA PRO A 84 -2.57 -4.72 7.42
C PRO A 84 -2.31 -6.21 7.71
N ASP A 85 -2.56 -7.05 6.71
CA ASP A 85 -2.24 -8.48 6.73
C ASP A 85 -0.75 -8.74 6.45
N GLY A 86 -0.08 -7.79 5.77
CA GLY A 86 1.35 -7.82 5.51
C GLY A 86 1.91 -6.40 5.30
N THR A 87 3.17 -6.18 5.68
CA THR A 87 3.86 -4.90 5.48
C THR A 87 5.29 -5.16 5.05
N PHE A 88 5.80 -4.36 4.12
CA PHE A 88 7.21 -4.34 3.76
C PHE A 88 7.68 -2.92 3.44
N THR A 89 8.98 -2.68 3.54
CA THR A 89 9.61 -1.41 3.18
C THR A 89 10.63 -1.59 2.08
N TYR A 90 10.83 -0.55 1.28
CA TYR A 90 11.85 -0.52 0.22
C TYR A 90 12.34 0.91 0.03
N THR A 91 13.56 1.07 -0.47
CA THR A 91 14.14 2.38 -0.75
C THR A 91 14.19 2.60 -2.26
N LEU A 92 13.63 3.71 -2.70
CA LEU A 92 13.65 4.14 -4.10
C LEU A 92 15.07 4.55 -4.52
N PRO A 93 15.38 4.57 -5.83
CA PRO A 93 16.64 5.09 -6.35
C PRO A 93 16.99 6.51 -5.87
N SER A 94 16.00 7.37 -5.63
CA SER A 94 16.18 8.70 -5.04
C SER A 94 16.59 8.70 -3.56
N GLY A 95 16.57 7.56 -2.89
CA GLY A 95 16.83 7.43 -1.45
C GLY A 95 15.58 7.61 -0.57
N ILE A 96 14.41 7.87 -1.16
CA ILE A 96 13.13 7.94 -0.45
C ILE A 96 12.73 6.53 0.01
N THR A 97 12.32 6.38 1.26
CA THR A 97 11.84 5.09 1.78
C THR A 97 10.33 5.02 1.67
N CYS A 98 9.85 3.91 1.12
CA CYS A 98 8.44 3.59 1.01
C CYS A 98 8.05 2.46 1.96
N GLU A 99 6.88 2.58 2.56
CA GLU A 99 6.18 1.50 3.24
C GLU A 99 5.03 1.04 2.36
N ASN A 100 4.92 -0.26 2.15
CA ASN A 100 3.79 -0.90 1.49
C ASN A 100 3.03 -1.76 2.49
N ARG A 101 1.71 -1.62 2.48
CA ARG A 101 0.77 -2.39 3.29
C ARG A 101 -0.13 -3.18 2.36
N VAL A 102 -0.25 -4.47 2.64
CA VAL A 102 -1.13 -5.41 1.96
C VAL A 102 -2.21 -5.83 2.95
N GLY A 103 -3.47 -5.84 2.52
CA GLY A 103 -4.56 -6.24 3.38
C GLY A 103 -5.92 -6.28 2.70
N ASP A 104 -6.99 -6.30 3.50
CA ASP A 104 -8.37 -6.56 3.03
C ASP A 104 -8.41 -7.85 2.18
N LEU A 105 -7.67 -8.87 2.65
CA LEU A 105 -7.57 -10.17 2.00
C LEU A 105 -8.94 -10.85 2.01
N ARG A 106 -9.44 -11.26 0.84
CA ARG A 106 -10.69 -11.99 0.69
C ARG A 106 -10.49 -13.21 -0.18
N SER A 107 -10.87 -14.36 0.35
CA SER A 107 -10.88 -15.63 -0.36
C SER A 107 -11.97 -16.54 0.23
N GLU A 108 -12.46 -17.49 -0.54
CA GLU A 108 -13.38 -18.52 -0.03
C GLU A 108 -12.62 -19.54 0.84
N ASN A 109 -11.32 -19.70 0.60
CA ASN A 109 -10.45 -20.55 1.40
C ASN A 109 -9.77 -19.75 2.53
N PRO A 110 -10.16 -19.91 3.80
CA PRO A 110 -9.53 -19.19 4.90
C PRO A 110 -8.08 -19.62 5.18
N ASP A 111 -7.62 -20.75 4.62
CA ASP A 111 -6.23 -21.18 4.74
C ASP A 111 -5.28 -20.29 3.93
N ILE A 112 -5.74 -19.73 2.80
CA ILE A 112 -4.88 -18.88 1.96
C ILE A 112 -4.58 -17.55 2.64
N GLN A 113 -5.56 -16.96 3.33
CA GLN A 113 -5.35 -15.72 4.09
C GLN A 113 -4.30 -15.93 5.18
N ARG A 114 -4.39 -17.04 5.91
CA ARG A 114 -3.40 -17.40 6.94
C ARG A 114 -2.02 -17.65 6.34
N ALA A 115 -1.97 -18.27 5.16
CA ALA A 115 -0.70 -18.50 4.46
C ALA A 115 -0.05 -17.18 4.05
N VAL A 116 -0.80 -16.22 3.51
CA VAL A 116 -0.25 -14.88 3.17
C VAL A 116 0.28 -14.17 4.41
N GLN A 117 -0.49 -14.14 5.49
CA GLN A 117 -0.04 -13.53 6.76
C GLN A 117 1.24 -14.20 7.28
N ASP A 118 1.33 -15.53 7.20
CA ASP A 118 2.50 -16.29 7.60
C ASP A 118 3.73 -16.00 6.71
N ILE A 119 3.54 -15.87 5.39
CA ILE A 119 4.61 -15.47 4.46
C ILE A 119 5.19 -14.12 4.88
N PHE A 120 4.36 -13.09 5.05
CA PHE A 120 4.83 -11.75 5.46
C PHE A 120 5.41 -11.73 6.89
N ALA A 121 4.99 -12.63 7.77
CA ALA A 121 5.49 -12.71 9.14
C ALA A 121 6.84 -13.43 9.26
N THR A 122 7.19 -14.31 8.32
CA THR A 122 8.34 -15.22 8.42
C THR A 122 9.42 -14.97 7.38
N MET A 123 9.09 -14.27 6.28
CA MET A 123 9.99 -14.03 5.16
C MET A 123 10.17 -12.54 4.89
N ASP A 124 11.40 -12.13 4.59
CA ASP A 124 11.65 -10.85 3.93
C ASP A 124 11.29 -10.99 2.45
N VAL A 125 10.03 -10.69 2.12
CA VAL A 125 9.49 -10.83 0.77
C VAL A 125 10.24 -9.99 -0.26
N VAL A 126 10.80 -8.84 0.13
CA VAL A 126 11.54 -7.97 -0.80
C VAL A 126 12.89 -8.60 -1.12
N ALA A 127 13.58 -9.13 -0.10
CA ALA A 127 14.86 -9.82 -0.30
C ALA A 127 14.71 -11.15 -1.06
N ALA A 128 13.56 -11.83 -0.94
CA ALA A 128 13.25 -13.04 -1.69
C ALA A 128 12.86 -12.77 -3.16
N SER A 129 12.42 -11.54 -3.48
CA SER A 129 11.93 -11.16 -4.81
C SER A 129 13.05 -10.81 -5.79
N ASP A 130 12.87 -11.17 -7.07
CA ASP A 130 13.74 -10.71 -8.17
C ASP A 130 13.35 -9.30 -8.67
N VAL A 131 13.50 -8.31 -7.78
CA VAL A 131 13.20 -6.90 -8.07
C VAL A 131 14.07 -6.36 -9.20
N ALA A 132 15.34 -6.79 -9.28
CA ALA A 132 16.30 -6.29 -10.26
C ALA A 132 15.87 -6.68 -11.69
N ALA A 133 15.57 -7.95 -11.93
CA ALA A 133 15.09 -8.40 -13.24
C ALA A 133 13.75 -7.75 -13.62
N ARG A 134 12.85 -7.54 -12.64
CA ARG A 134 11.59 -6.84 -12.89
C ARG A 134 11.81 -5.37 -13.27
N ASN A 135 12.72 -4.69 -12.59
CA ASN A 135 13.07 -3.30 -12.86
C ASN A 135 13.71 -3.13 -14.25
N GLU A 136 14.68 -3.98 -14.60
CA GLU A 136 15.31 -3.97 -15.93
C GLU A 136 14.30 -4.15 -17.05
N ARG A 137 13.36 -5.08 -16.89
CA ARG A 137 12.26 -5.30 -17.84
C ARG A 137 11.40 -4.05 -18.00
N LEU A 138 10.90 -3.47 -16.89
CA LEU A 138 10.04 -2.29 -16.93
C LEU A 138 10.75 -1.06 -17.53
N LEU A 139 12.07 -0.91 -17.33
CA LEU A 139 12.85 0.17 -17.94
C LEU A 139 12.90 0.07 -19.48
N THR A 140 12.66 -1.10 -20.05
CA THR A 140 12.63 -1.33 -21.51
C THR A 140 11.23 -1.27 -22.11
N GLU A 141 10.18 -1.23 -21.28
CA GLU A 141 8.79 -1.20 -21.72
C GLU A 141 8.30 0.24 -21.91
N ASP A 142 8.03 0.65 -23.16
CA ASP A 142 7.56 2.02 -23.46
C ASP A 142 6.29 2.38 -22.68
N SER A 143 5.35 1.45 -22.53
CA SER A 143 4.13 1.67 -21.75
C SER A 143 4.39 1.96 -20.27
N ALA A 144 5.41 1.31 -19.68
CA ALA A 144 5.79 1.55 -18.29
C ALA A 144 6.45 2.92 -18.13
N ARG A 145 7.30 3.32 -19.09
CA ARG A 145 7.93 4.65 -19.11
C ARG A 145 6.91 5.77 -19.31
N ASP A 146 5.97 5.60 -20.24
CA ASP A 146 4.91 6.57 -20.50
C ASP A 146 4.00 6.75 -19.29
N TYR A 147 3.61 5.65 -18.63
CA TYR A 147 2.87 5.69 -17.38
C TYR A 147 3.64 6.41 -16.26
N ALA A 148 4.93 6.09 -16.11
CA ALA A 148 5.78 6.72 -15.11
C ALA A 148 5.97 8.22 -15.37
N GLN A 149 6.17 8.62 -16.62
CA GLN A 149 6.24 10.01 -17.04
C GLN A 149 4.96 10.76 -16.66
N ALA A 150 3.79 10.19 -16.95
CA ALA A 150 2.50 10.82 -16.63
C ALA A 150 2.32 11.02 -15.11
N LEU A 151 2.78 10.08 -14.27
CA LEU A 151 2.73 10.23 -12.82
C LEU A 151 3.67 11.32 -12.30
N VAL A 152 4.87 11.42 -12.86
CA VAL A 152 5.84 12.47 -12.51
C VAL A 152 5.32 13.84 -12.93
N ASP A 153 4.81 13.97 -14.15
CA ASP A 153 4.23 15.22 -14.66
C ASP A 153 2.99 15.65 -13.88
N GLY A 154 2.22 14.67 -13.37
CA GLY A 154 1.08 14.89 -12.49
C GLY A 154 1.45 15.25 -11.04
N GLY A 155 2.73 15.23 -10.67
CA GLY A 155 3.19 15.55 -9.32
C GLY A 155 2.80 14.50 -8.28
N ALA A 156 2.83 13.22 -8.64
CA ALA A 156 2.51 12.12 -7.72
C ALA A 156 3.38 12.20 -6.44
N PRO A 157 2.79 12.27 -5.24
CA PRO A 157 3.55 12.38 -4.00
C PRO A 157 4.37 11.11 -3.77
N GLY A 158 5.61 11.27 -3.33
CA GLY A 158 6.49 10.15 -2.96
C GLY A 158 7.30 9.53 -4.10
N HIS A 159 7.11 9.98 -5.34
CA HIS A 159 7.94 9.62 -6.48
C HIS A 159 8.53 10.88 -7.11
N SER A 160 9.86 10.99 -7.15
CA SER A 160 10.52 12.20 -7.64
C SER A 160 11.01 12.09 -9.08
N THR A 161 11.15 10.87 -9.59
CA THR A 161 11.68 10.57 -10.92
C THR A 161 10.92 9.43 -11.60
N ILE A 162 11.13 9.27 -12.90
CA ILE A 162 10.59 8.13 -13.68
C ILE A 162 11.16 6.82 -13.12
N GLU A 163 12.45 6.81 -12.77
CA GLU A 163 13.14 5.68 -12.18
C GLU A 163 12.54 5.28 -10.83
N ASP A 164 12.14 6.25 -10.00
CA ASP A 164 11.45 5.98 -8.73
C ASP A 164 10.10 5.30 -8.95
N VAL A 165 9.33 5.76 -9.93
CA VAL A 165 8.03 5.15 -10.26
C VAL A 165 8.23 3.73 -10.76
N ILE A 166 9.14 3.54 -11.72
CA ILE A 166 9.43 2.22 -12.32
C ILE A 166 9.95 1.25 -11.27
N TYR A 167 10.89 1.66 -10.42
CA TYR A 167 11.41 0.81 -9.36
C TYR A 167 10.33 0.46 -8.34
N GLY A 168 9.49 1.42 -7.94
CA GLY A 168 8.35 1.14 -7.06
C GLY A 168 7.35 0.15 -7.67
N MET A 169 7.10 0.22 -8.98
CA MET A 169 6.33 -0.79 -9.70
C MET A 169 7.03 -2.15 -9.69
N ALA A 170 8.33 -2.18 -9.96
CA ALA A 170 9.12 -3.40 -9.99
C ALA A 170 9.06 -4.15 -8.66
N VAL A 171 9.28 -3.45 -7.53
CA VAL A 171 9.20 -4.04 -6.19
C VAL A 171 7.83 -4.65 -5.95
N ARG A 172 6.74 -3.90 -6.21
CA ARG A 172 5.37 -4.38 -5.95
C ARG A 172 5.03 -5.61 -6.79
N THR A 173 5.38 -5.61 -8.07
CA THR A 173 5.09 -6.75 -8.93
C THR A 173 5.93 -7.97 -8.55
N ALA A 174 7.23 -7.80 -8.28
CA ALA A 174 8.10 -8.91 -7.90
C ALA A 174 7.70 -9.54 -6.55
N VAL A 175 7.27 -8.72 -5.57
CA VAL A 175 6.75 -9.22 -4.29
C VAL A 175 5.45 -10.00 -4.49
N LEU A 176 4.54 -9.52 -5.34
CA LEU A 176 3.31 -10.26 -5.65
C LEU A 176 3.60 -11.62 -6.32
N GLU A 177 4.51 -11.63 -7.30
CA GLU A 177 4.97 -12.86 -7.96
C GLU A 177 5.57 -13.85 -6.93
N THR A 178 6.43 -13.35 -6.03
CA THR A 178 7.04 -14.17 -4.96
C THR A 178 6.01 -14.74 -3.97
N VAL A 179 5.04 -13.92 -3.55
CA VAL A 179 3.96 -14.39 -2.66
C VAL A 179 3.10 -15.44 -3.35
N GLU A 180 2.81 -15.27 -4.65
CA GLU A 180 2.07 -16.27 -5.44
C GLU A 180 2.84 -17.58 -5.56
N GLU A 181 4.14 -17.53 -5.83
CA GLU A 181 5.02 -18.71 -5.87
C GLU A 181 5.02 -19.46 -4.53
N GLU A 182 5.17 -18.76 -3.41
CA GLU A 182 5.10 -19.35 -2.06
C GLU A 182 3.74 -19.99 -1.77
N LEU A 183 2.64 -19.39 -2.22
CA LEU A 183 1.32 -19.99 -2.09
C LEU A 183 1.19 -21.27 -2.90
N VAL A 184 1.74 -21.30 -4.13
CA VAL A 184 1.79 -22.51 -4.96
C VAL A 184 2.63 -23.60 -4.31
N GLU A 185 3.79 -23.27 -3.74
CA GLU A 185 4.64 -24.23 -3.02
C GLU A 185 3.94 -24.82 -1.79
N ARG A 186 3.08 -24.04 -1.14
CA ARG A 186 2.23 -24.47 -0.02
C ARG A 186 1.00 -25.28 -0.45
N GLY A 187 0.80 -25.46 -1.76
CA GLY A 187 -0.25 -26.29 -2.35
C GLY A 187 -1.54 -25.56 -2.72
N PHE A 188 -1.55 -24.23 -2.69
CA PHE A 188 -2.68 -23.43 -3.19
C PHE A 188 -2.60 -23.30 -4.72
N SER A 189 -3.76 -23.23 -5.38
CA SER A 189 -3.82 -23.19 -6.84
C SER A 189 -4.50 -21.90 -7.31
N PRO A 190 -3.81 -20.97 -8.01
CA PRO A 190 -4.42 -19.73 -8.49
C PRO A 190 -5.55 -19.95 -9.50
N SER A 191 -5.65 -21.14 -10.10
CA SER A 191 -6.76 -21.54 -10.97
C SER A 191 -7.95 -22.19 -10.25
N ASP A 192 -7.85 -22.50 -8.95
CA ASP A 192 -9.02 -22.93 -8.15
C ASP A 192 -9.75 -21.68 -7.67
N GLU A 193 -11.02 -21.54 -8.02
CA GLU A 193 -11.85 -20.38 -7.63
C GLU A 193 -11.88 -20.18 -6.11
N ARG A 194 -11.76 -21.26 -5.34
CA ARG A 194 -11.74 -21.18 -3.88
C ARG A 194 -10.45 -20.60 -3.32
N ASP A 195 -9.36 -20.77 -4.05
CA ASP A 195 -8.04 -20.24 -3.71
C ASP A 195 -7.81 -18.85 -4.35
N MET A 196 -8.77 -18.33 -5.11
CA MET A 196 -8.69 -16.95 -5.59
C MET A 196 -8.66 -15.99 -4.40
N LEU A 197 -7.68 -15.09 -4.44
CA LEU A 197 -7.43 -14.12 -3.40
C LEU A 197 -7.59 -12.71 -3.98
N SER A 198 -8.52 -11.95 -3.41
CA SER A 198 -8.56 -10.50 -3.59
C SER A 198 -7.72 -9.83 -2.51
N THR A 199 -6.90 -8.87 -2.90
CA THR A 199 -6.05 -8.10 -1.99
C THR A 199 -6.16 -6.62 -2.29
N ARG A 200 -5.86 -5.81 -1.28
CA ARG A 200 -5.63 -4.37 -1.43
C ARG A 200 -4.21 -4.04 -1.03
N GLY A 201 -3.62 -3.10 -1.77
CA GLY A 201 -2.31 -2.54 -1.48
C GLY A 201 -2.41 -1.04 -1.33
N GLN A 202 -1.75 -0.48 -0.33
CA GLN A 202 -1.51 0.95 -0.20
C GLN A 202 -0.04 1.14 0.12
N TRP A 203 0.58 2.13 -0.51
CA TRP A 203 1.95 2.51 -0.20
C TRP A 203 2.03 4.00 0.09
N LEU A 204 2.97 4.35 0.96
CA LEU A 204 3.33 5.73 1.24
C LEU A 204 4.85 5.83 1.28
N CYS A 205 5.36 6.87 0.65
CA CYS A 205 6.80 7.15 0.60
C CYS A 205 7.10 8.44 1.36
N GLY A 206 8.17 8.44 2.14
CA GLY A 206 8.60 9.56 2.97
C GLY A 206 10.11 9.68 2.98
N GLU A 207 10.60 10.87 3.36
CA GLU A 207 12.04 11.10 3.50
C GLU A 207 12.58 10.21 4.62
N GLY A 208 13.47 9.27 4.27
CA GLY A 208 14.21 8.49 5.25
C GLY A 208 15.04 9.45 6.10
N THR A 209 14.84 9.47 7.41
CA THR A 209 15.75 10.20 8.30
C THR A 209 17.03 9.36 8.44
N PRO A 210 18.23 9.95 8.28
CA PRO A 210 19.51 9.24 8.35
C PRO A 210 19.79 8.60 9.71
#